data_AF-A0A1C3H9P7-F1
#
_entry.id   AF-A0A1C3H9P7-F1
#
_cell.length_a   1.000
_cell.length_b   1.000
_cell.length_c   1.000
_cell.angle_alpha   90.00
_cell.angle_beta   90.00
_cell.angle_gamma   90.00
#
_symmetry.space_group_name_H-M   'P 1'
#
loop_
_entity.id
_entity.type
_entity.pdbx_description
1 polymer ?
#
loop_
_entity_poly.entity_id
_entity_poly.type
_entity_poly.pdbx_seq_one_letter_code
_entity_poly.pdbx_strand_id
1 'polypeptide(L)'
;MATTPTNNPIPSEAVQDLKFNTGKIDQIVNSDEKTYTDRFGVVRYTWSGALANIAPLGHPWTLEEASAAISSGEIKNDAYFFVWSDDEKNIADVYQNISGVAVKTDKSYPSSEFVNQTSKVANTADIRTKGIRTLNYSTAPEFRLEHFSSNGVRYMFQDQFGKSYFPLGVDIKDAAARSISLENGTLIRSGVGAKYDFAEAGSDGNTIFATDDKGYKIYRNRRLFNNPGQIFGDAAICGDSITARGEFNGSWKPLSWHMWASLNLNGKFKVSGMYATSGFTITQIEQTHIPNVINSGSTICVLMAGRNDIQQGIDLKTVTIPAFKRVIAQLLRAGIIPVICTMAAQNNNDANRAREHELNSVLRGISQSERLPFVDLHAATVDPATGNWLPGYNAVDENGDPDPSHPSETGCKAMGLALSDALSSWLANVYPTMAEEQITAGLTNNILSNPLFLTLNGAGNTPDGWTTVTAGSSAITTDPSVKGNVWKLRNAKFSKPISLTPGKKMGFGFYIKASQQDAQQVEFYIANGGITSTNYLTGMRTWNRSVDGFSYFYHEFIVPSGVTTATLVASAGDVDLFVAQNGLFELSGE
;
A
#
# COMPACT_ATOMS: atom_id res chain seq x y z
N MET A 1 61.67 -90.36 -40.12
CA MET A 1 62.18 -89.79 -41.39
C MET A 1 61.93 -88.28 -41.38
N ALA A 2 62.95 -87.48 -41.09
CA ALA A 2 62.85 -86.03 -41.16
C ALA A 2 62.93 -85.60 -42.63
N THR A 3 61.89 -84.95 -43.15
CA THR A 3 61.94 -84.25 -44.43
C THR A 3 62.41 -82.82 -44.18
N THR A 4 63.52 -82.42 -44.81
CA THR A 4 64.00 -81.03 -44.76
C THR A 4 63.05 -80.15 -45.58
N PRO A 5 62.37 -79.15 -44.97
CA PRO A 5 61.49 -78.24 -45.70
C PRO A 5 62.28 -77.34 -46.66
N THR A 6 61.62 -76.78 -47.66
CA THR A 6 62.20 -75.81 -48.59
C THR A 6 62.06 -74.38 -48.09
N ASN A 7 62.83 -73.48 -48.70
CA ASN A 7 62.71 -72.03 -48.51
C ASN A 7 61.66 -71.37 -49.43
N ASN A 8 60.76 -72.14 -50.07
CA ASN A 8 59.68 -71.56 -50.87
C ASN A 8 58.81 -70.66 -49.98
N PRO A 9 58.33 -69.50 -50.47
CA PRO A 9 57.43 -68.62 -49.72
C PRO A 9 56.15 -69.34 -49.28
N ILE A 10 55.40 -68.77 -48.34
CA ILE A 10 54.06 -69.25 -47.99
C ILE A 10 53.06 -68.63 -48.97
N PRO A 11 52.17 -69.40 -49.63
CA PRO A 11 52.03 -70.87 -49.56
C PRO A 11 53.03 -71.63 -50.44
N SER A 12 53.32 -72.90 -50.10
CA SER A 12 54.15 -73.81 -50.88
C SER A 12 53.41 -75.10 -51.17
N GLU A 13 53.40 -75.51 -52.45
CA GLU A 13 52.84 -76.79 -52.92
C GLU A 13 53.88 -77.92 -52.94
N ALA A 14 55.11 -77.65 -52.47
CA ALA A 14 56.13 -78.69 -52.39
C ALA A 14 55.72 -79.74 -51.36
N VAL A 15 55.67 -81.01 -51.77
CA VAL A 15 55.22 -82.14 -50.94
C VAL A 15 55.96 -82.20 -49.59
N GLN A 16 57.24 -81.85 -49.57
CA GLN A 16 58.06 -81.81 -48.35
C GLN A 16 57.69 -80.68 -47.39
N ASP A 17 57.25 -79.52 -47.89
CA ASP A 17 56.74 -78.43 -47.05
C ASP A 17 55.37 -78.76 -46.49
N LEU A 18 54.50 -79.35 -47.31
CA LEU A 18 53.18 -79.79 -46.88
C LEU A 18 53.30 -80.85 -45.78
N LYS A 19 54.18 -81.84 -45.95
CA LYS A 19 54.42 -82.86 -44.93
C LYS A 19 54.99 -82.26 -43.63
N PHE A 20 55.97 -81.37 -43.71
CA PHE A 20 56.51 -80.68 -42.53
C PHE A 20 55.41 -79.88 -41.81
N ASN A 21 54.64 -79.09 -42.56
CA ASN A 21 53.56 -78.27 -42.02
C ASN A 21 52.45 -79.12 -41.38
N THR A 22 52.08 -80.27 -41.96
CA THR A 22 51.10 -81.17 -41.33
C THR A 22 51.58 -81.73 -39.99
N GLY A 23 52.86 -82.07 -39.85
CA GLY A 23 53.44 -82.45 -38.56
C GLY A 23 53.49 -81.30 -37.55
N LYS A 24 53.70 -80.07 -38.03
CA LYS A 24 53.61 -78.88 -37.18
C LYS A 24 52.17 -78.53 -36.78
N ILE A 25 51.17 -78.78 -37.63
CA ILE A 25 49.75 -78.58 -37.27
C ILE A 25 49.36 -79.51 -36.11
N ASP A 26 49.78 -80.77 -36.15
CA ASP A 26 49.59 -81.68 -35.01
C ASP A 26 50.22 -81.10 -33.73
N GLN A 27 51.47 -80.59 -33.82
CA GLN A 27 52.11 -79.88 -32.71
C GLN A 27 51.37 -78.60 -32.30
N ILE A 28 50.77 -77.85 -33.22
CA ILE A 28 50.03 -76.61 -32.91
C ILE A 28 48.76 -76.92 -32.11
N VAL A 29 48.03 -77.96 -32.51
CA VAL A 29 46.68 -78.25 -32.01
C VAL A 29 46.72 -79.14 -30.77
N ASN A 30 47.61 -80.13 -30.72
CA ASN A 30 47.59 -81.19 -29.71
C ASN A 30 48.73 -81.09 -28.67
N SER A 31 49.71 -80.20 -28.85
CA SER A 31 50.83 -80.07 -27.92
C SER A 31 50.50 -79.15 -26.74
N ASP A 32 51.00 -79.51 -25.56
CA ASP A 32 50.97 -78.65 -24.37
C ASP A 32 52.03 -77.53 -24.41
N GLU A 33 53.08 -77.70 -25.22
CA GLU A 33 54.09 -76.66 -25.46
C GLU A 33 53.45 -75.35 -25.93
N LYS A 34 53.88 -74.21 -25.39
CA LYS A 34 53.28 -72.89 -25.71
C LYS A 34 53.66 -72.38 -27.10
N THR A 35 54.73 -72.87 -27.66
CA THR A 35 55.28 -72.37 -28.92
C THR A 35 55.79 -73.50 -29.80
N TYR A 36 55.75 -73.28 -31.11
CA TYR A 36 56.40 -74.13 -32.10
C TYR A 36 57.24 -73.27 -33.05
N THR A 37 58.27 -73.87 -33.62
CA THR A 37 59.07 -73.23 -34.67
C THR A 37 58.55 -73.63 -36.04
N ASP A 38 58.24 -72.65 -36.88
CA ASP A 38 57.79 -72.88 -38.25
C ASP A 38 58.95 -73.27 -39.19
N ARG A 39 58.63 -73.55 -40.45
CA ARG A 39 59.63 -74.04 -41.44
C ARG A 39 60.71 -73.01 -41.80
N PHE A 40 60.54 -71.74 -41.43
CA PHE A 40 61.55 -70.70 -41.62
C PHE A 40 62.30 -70.36 -40.33
N GLY A 41 62.11 -71.13 -39.27
CA GLY A 41 62.78 -70.88 -37.99
C GLY A 41 62.06 -69.85 -37.11
N VAL A 42 60.85 -69.40 -37.48
CA VAL A 42 60.11 -68.39 -36.69
C VAL A 42 59.33 -69.09 -35.59
N VAL A 43 59.48 -68.60 -34.35
CA VAL A 43 58.73 -69.08 -33.19
C VAL A 43 57.32 -68.47 -33.20
N ARG A 44 56.31 -69.32 -33.09
CA ARG A 44 54.88 -68.95 -33.09
C ARG A 44 54.16 -69.65 -31.94
N TYR A 45 53.00 -69.14 -31.54
CA TYR A 45 52.17 -69.79 -30.52
C TYR A 45 51.46 -71.04 -31.04
N THR A 46 51.40 -72.07 -30.19
CA THR A 46 50.45 -73.17 -30.34
C THR A 46 49.06 -72.72 -29.86
N TRP A 47 48.05 -73.58 -30.00
CA TRP A 47 46.73 -73.32 -29.44
C TRP A 47 46.77 -73.12 -27.92
N SER A 48 47.51 -73.99 -27.21
CA SER A 48 47.75 -73.86 -25.75
C SER A 48 48.42 -72.52 -25.39
N GLY A 49 49.43 -72.10 -26.16
CA GLY A 49 50.10 -70.82 -25.96
C GLY A 49 49.22 -69.59 -26.23
N ALA A 50 48.34 -69.67 -27.24
CA ALA A 50 47.39 -68.60 -27.53
C ALA A 50 46.32 -68.49 -26.44
N LEU A 51 45.75 -69.61 -25.98
CA LEU A 51 44.75 -69.65 -24.92
C LEU A 51 45.30 -69.07 -23.61
N ALA A 52 46.52 -69.47 -23.23
CA ALA A 52 47.20 -69.00 -22.02
C ALA A 52 47.45 -67.48 -22.01
N ASN A 53 47.52 -66.83 -23.18
CA ASN A 53 47.73 -65.38 -23.28
C ASN A 53 46.41 -64.59 -23.38
N ILE A 54 45.32 -65.20 -23.81
CA ILE A 54 44.02 -64.52 -24.02
C ILE A 54 43.13 -64.61 -22.76
N ALA A 55 43.22 -65.70 -21.98
CA ALA A 55 42.27 -66.01 -20.92
C ALA A 55 42.24 -65.08 -19.67
N PRO A 56 43.36 -64.55 -19.13
CA PRO A 56 43.31 -63.94 -17.79
C PRO A 56 42.59 -62.59 -17.71
N LEU A 57 42.43 -61.86 -18.82
CA LEU A 57 41.96 -60.47 -18.80
C LEU A 57 40.57 -60.25 -19.44
N GLY A 58 40.02 -61.25 -20.12
CA GLY A 58 38.75 -61.11 -20.85
C GLY A 58 37.56 -61.91 -20.29
N HIS A 59 37.81 -62.83 -19.35
CA HIS A 59 36.79 -63.73 -18.82
C HIS A 59 36.49 -63.41 -17.35
N PRO A 60 35.36 -62.76 -17.02
CA PRO A 60 34.92 -62.63 -15.64
C PRO A 60 34.37 -63.98 -15.14
N TRP A 61 34.90 -64.45 -14.02
CA TRP A 61 34.54 -65.71 -13.39
C TRP A 61 33.51 -65.50 -12.27
N THR A 62 32.78 -66.52 -11.85
CA THR A 62 32.27 -66.57 -10.48
C THR A 62 33.40 -66.98 -9.53
N LEU A 63 33.25 -66.73 -8.22
CA LEU A 63 34.30 -67.08 -7.25
C LEU A 63 34.56 -68.61 -7.21
N GLU A 64 33.51 -69.40 -7.45
CA GLU A 64 33.58 -70.85 -7.52
C GLU A 64 34.35 -71.32 -8.77
N GLU A 65 34.02 -70.79 -9.94
CA GLU A 65 34.72 -71.12 -11.17
C GLU A 65 36.18 -70.63 -11.13
N ALA A 66 36.45 -69.47 -10.53
CA ALA A 66 37.81 -68.96 -10.32
C ALA A 66 38.64 -69.89 -9.41
N SER A 67 38.03 -70.43 -8.36
CA SER A 67 38.69 -71.38 -7.45
C SER A 67 39.01 -72.70 -8.17
N ALA A 68 38.12 -73.15 -9.07
CA ALA A 68 38.37 -74.30 -9.92
C ALA A 68 39.50 -74.03 -10.94
N ALA A 69 39.54 -72.84 -11.54
CA ALA A 69 40.58 -72.41 -12.49
C ALA A 69 41.96 -72.20 -11.82
N ILE A 70 41.99 -71.76 -10.56
CA ILE A 70 43.22 -71.75 -9.77
C ILE A 70 43.70 -73.18 -9.51
N SER A 71 42.78 -74.08 -9.13
CA SER A 71 43.10 -75.49 -8.82
C SER A 71 43.56 -76.28 -10.05
N SER A 72 43.03 -75.97 -11.24
CA SER A 72 43.47 -76.55 -12.52
C SER A 72 44.79 -75.98 -13.04
N GLY A 73 45.30 -74.90 -12.43
CA GLY A 73 46.52 -74.20 -12.83
C GLY A 73 46.36 -73.22 -13.99
N GLU A 74 45.11 -72.96 -14.41
CA GLU A 74 44.75 -71.99 -15.44
C GLU A 74 45.03 -70.54 -14.98
N ILE A 75 44.65 -70.21 -13.75
CA ILE A 75 45.03 -68.94 -13.11
C ILE A 75 46.33 -69.16 -12.34
N LYS A 76 47.44 -68.65 -12.90
CA LYS A 76 48.78 -68.76 -12.31
C LYS A 76 48.87 -68.07 -10.95
N ASN A 77 49.79 -68.53 -10.10
CA ASN A 77 50.14 -67.82 -8.87
C ASN A 77 50.55 -66.37 -9.19
N ASP A 78 50.15 -65.44 -8.32
CA ASP A 78 50.31 -64.00 -8.41
C ASP A 78 49.59 -63.32 -9.60
N ALA A 79 48.82 -64.06 -10.40
CA ALA A 79 48.05 -63.50 -11.50
C ALA A 79 46.80 -62.77 -11.00
N TYR A 80 46.46 -61.68 -11.68
CA TYR A 80 45.22 -60.94 -11.49
C TYR A 80 44.14 -61.45 -12.44
N PHE A 81 42.91 -61.50 -11.97
CA PHE A 81 41.74 -61.94 -12.72
C PHE A 81 40.49 -61.21 -12.25
N PHE A 82 39.40 -61.34 -13.01
CA PHE A 82 38.13 -60.69 -12.72
C PHE A 82 37.10 -61.69 -12.21
N VAL A 83 36.34 -61.29 -11.20
CA VAL A 83 35.18 -62.02 -10.70
C VAL A 83 33.96 -61.12 -10.84
N TRP A 84 32.82 -61.66 -11.27
CA TRP A 84 31.55 -60.92 -11.27
C TRP A 84 31.25 -60.38 -9.87
N SER A 85 30.97 -59.08 -9.76
CA SER A 85 30.73 -58.47 -8.46
C SER A 85 29.29 -58.69 -8.02
N ASP A 86 29.10 -59.00 -6.73
CA ASP A 86 27.77 -58.99 -6.09
C ASP A 86 27.32 -57.55 -5.72
N ASP A 87 28.22 -56.57 -5.79
CA ASP A 87 27.89 -55.15 -5.56
C ASP A 87 27.30 -54.55 -6.83
N GLU A 88 26.03 -54.13 -6.77
CA GLU A 88 25.30 -53.45 -7.84
C GLU A 88 26.02 -52.22 -8.44
N LYS A 89 26.98 -51.63 -7.71
CA LYS A 89 27.80 -50.51 -8.18
C LYS A 89 28.95 -50.94 -9.11
N ASN A 90 29.30 -52.22 -9.13
CA ASN A 90 30.42 -52.77 -9.88
C ASN A 90 29.96 -53.88 -10.82
N ILE A 91 30.57 -53.97 -12.00
CA ILE A 91 30.34 -55.09 -12.92
C ILE A 91 31.31 -56.25 -12.63
N ALA A 92 32.53 -55.94 -12.18
CA ALA A 92 33.52 -56.95 -11.84
C ALA A 92 34.47 -56.43 -10.76
N ASP A 93 34.88 -57.34 -9.87
CA ASP A 93 35.89 -57.14 -8.85
C ASP A 93 37.21 -57.77 -9.29
N VAL A 94 38.33 -57.12 -8.97
CA VAL A 94 39.66 -57.64 -9.30
C VAL A 94 40.16 -58.51 -8.14
N TYR A 95 40.54 -59.74 -8.47
CA TYR A 95 41.12 -60.70 -7.54
C TYR A 95 42.55 -61.05 -7.96
N GLN A 96 43.36 -61.50 -7.00
CA GLN A 96 44.69 -62.05 -7.24
C GLN A 96 44.77 -63.46 -6.67
N ASN A 97 45.40 -64.37 -7.41
CA ASN A 97 45.71 -65.70 -6.88
C ASN A 97 46.97 -65.59 -6.01
N ILE A 98 46.84 -65.72 -4.69
CA ILE A 98 47.96 -65.68 -3.75
C ILE A 98 48.12 -67.08 -3.15
N SER A 99 49.18 -67.78 -3.58
CA SER A 99 49.53 -69.13 -3.14
C SER A 99 48.38 -70.16 -3.25
N GLY A 100 47.59 -70.07 -4.34
CA GLY A 100 46.47 -70.97 -4.60
C GLY A 100 45.13 -70.51 -4.02
N VAL A 101 45.05 -69.29 -3.46
CA VAL A 101 43.82 -68.72 -2.91
C VAL A 101 43.42 -67.46 -3.67
N ALA A 102 42.15 -67.36 -4.07
CA ALA A 102 41.57 -66.15 -4.63
C ALA A 102 41.41 -65.06 -3.56
N VAL A 103 42.17 -63.98 -3.67
CA VAL A 103 42.11 -62.84 -2.73
C VAL A 103 41.57 -61.61 -3.45
N LYS A 104 40.47 -61.03 -2.94
CA LYS A 104 39.88 -59.80 -3.49
C LYS A 104 40.84 -58.62 -3.25
N THR A 105 41.00 -57.77 -4.26
CA THR A 105 41.76 -56.52 -4.16
C THR A 105 40.83 -55.32 -3.96
N ASP A 106 41.40 -54.14 -3.68
CA ASP A 106 40.64 -52.89 -3.54
C ASP A 106 40.19 -52.28 -4.90
N LYS A 107 40.42 -52.98 -6.02
CA LYS A 107 40.08 -52.49 -7.37
C LYS A 107 38.84 -53.19 -7.91
N SER A 108 37.96 -52.43 -8.56
CA SER A 108 36.77 -52.92 -9.25
C SER A 108 36.49 -52.09 -10.51
N TYR A 109 35.66 -52.63 -11.41
CA TYR A 109 35.12 -51.91 -12.56
C TYR A 109 33.70 -51.45 -12.26
N PRO A 110 33.40 -50.13 -12.31
CA PRO A 110 32.08 -49.62 -11.99
C PRO A 110 31.04 -49.95 -13.08
N SER A 111 29.77 -50.08 -12.67
CA SER A 111 28.65 -50.22 -13.61
C SER A 111 28.34 -48.89 -14.30
N SER A 112 27.86 -48.93 -15.54
CA SER A 112 27.46 -47.71 -16.28
C SER A 112 26.34 -46.94 -15.58
N GLU A 113 25.47 -47.65 -14.84
CA GLU A 113 24.40 -47.04 -14.05
C GLU A 113 24.95 -46.19 -12.89
N PHE A 114 25.91 -46.73 -12.12
CA PHE A 114 26.54 -46.01 -11.03
C PHE A 114 27.27 -44.74 -11.50
N VAL A 115 27.98 -44.82 -12.63
CA VAL A 115 28.65 -43.66 -13.24
C VAL A 115 27.64 -42.59 -13.66
N ASN A 116 26.52 -42.99 -14.25
CA ASN A 116 25.45 -42.06 -14.66
C ASN A 116 24.77 -41.39 -13.46
N GLN A 117 24.50 -42.13 -12.38
CA GLN A 117 23.95 -41.55 -11.15
C GLN A 117 24.92 -40.52 -10.54
N THR A 118 26.22 -40.84 -10.48
CA THR A 118 27.26 -39.93 -9.98
C THR A 118 27.35 -38.66 -10.82
N SER A 119 27.30 -38.79 -12.15
CA SER A 119 27.29 -37.65 -13.08
C SER A 119 26.04 -36.77 -12.91
N LYS A 120 24.85 -37.35 -12.70
CA LYS A 120 23.64 -36.59 -12.39
C LYS A 120 23.76 -35.80 -11.09
N VAL A 121 24.31 -36.41 -10.03
CA VAL A 121 24.55 -35.73 -8.75
C VAL A 121 25.54 -34.58 -8.92
N ALA A 122 26.65 -34.80 -9.63
CA ALA A 122 27.67 -33.78 -9.91
C ALA A 122 27.08 -32.61 -10.73
N ASN A 123 26.32 -32.89 -11.79
CA ASN A 123 25.66 -31.84 -12.59
C ASN A 123 24.60 -31.09 -11.78
N THR A 124 23.82 -31.78 -10.94
CA THR A 124 22.82 -31.14 -10.08
C THR A 124 23.49 -30.24 -9.04
N ALA A 125 24.63 -30.68 -8.47
CA ALA A 125 25.42 -29.87 -7.55
C ALA A 125 26.01 -28.63 -8.25
N ASP A 126 26.62 -28.79 -9.43
CA ASP A 126 27.20 -27.69 -10.19
C ASP A 126 26.14 -26.66 -10.63
N ILE A 127 24.96 -27.10 -11.07
CA ILE A 127 23.83 -26.21 -11.39
C ILE A 127 23.35 -25.44 -10.15
N ARG A 128 23.31 -26.08 -8.97
CA ARG A 128 22.88 -25.43 -7.71
C ARG A 128 23.90 -24.44 -7.16
N THR A 129 25.19 -24.61 -7.44
CA THR A 129 26.27 -23.82 -6.84
C THR A 129 26.94 -22.85 -7.83
N LYS A 130 26.55 -22.87 -9.11
CA LYS A 130 27.05 -21.95 -10.13
C LYS A 130 26.84 -20.49 -9.70
N GLY A 131 27.92 -19.83 -9.31
CA GLY A 131 27.92 -18.41 -8.91
C GLY A 131 27.90 -18.13 -7.40
N ILE A 132 27.89 -19.15 -6.54
CA ILE A 132 27.96 -18.99 -5.09
C ILE A 132 29.37 -19.34 -4.60
N ARG A 133 30.12 -18.33 -4.13
CA ARG A 133 31.38 -18.53 -3.39
C ARG A 133 31.12 -18.25 -1.91
N THR A 134 31.31 -19.25 -1.06
CA THR A 134 31.34 -19.14 0.40
C THR A 134 32.78 -19.18 0.88
N LEU A 135 33.19 -18.18 1.67
CA LEU A 135 34.47 -18.19 2.37
C LEU A 135 34.25 -18.67 3.80
N ASN A 136 35.05 -19.64 4.26
CA ASN A 136 35.01 -20.18 5.64
C ASN A 136 35.72 -19.29 6.67
N TYR A 137 36.23 -18.13 6.26
CA TYR A 137 37.01 -17.23 7.11
C TYR A 137 36.64 -15.79 6.73
N SER A 138 35.91 -15.10 7.60
CA SER A 138 35.75 -13.65 7.50
C SER A 138 36.95 -12.97 8.15
N THR A 139 37.39 -11.85 7.57
CA THR A 139 38.43 -10.98 8.14
C THR A 139 37.92 -10.13 9.31
N ALA A 140 36.63 -10.22 9.63
CA ALA A 140 35.98 -9.51 10.73
C ALA A 140 35.33 -10.54 11.69
N PRO A 141 35.65 -10.50 13.00
CA PRO A 141 35.24 -11.52 13.97
C PRO A 141 33.73 -11.65 14.18
N GLU A 142 32.93 -10.70 13.68
CA GLU A 142 31.48 -10.67 13.77
C GLU A 142 30.72 -11.44 12.67
N PHE A 143 31.37 -11.87 11.58
CA PHE A 143 30.69 -12.54 10.43
C PHE A 143 31.15 -14.00 10.24
N ARG A 144 30.19 -14.92 10.06
CA ARG A 144 30.49 -16.35 9.88
C ARG A 144 30.30 -16.86 8.46
N LEU A 145 29.44 -16.22 7.66
CA LEU A 145 29.17 -16.66 6.30
C LEU A 145 28.97 -15.46 5.37
N GLU A 146 29.78 -15.36 4.33
CA GLU A 146 29.69 -14.29 3.35
C GLU A 146 29.46 -14.88 1.95
N HIS A 147 28.46 -14.34 1.25
CA HIS A 147 28.10 -14.76 -0.10
C HIS A 147 28.46 -13.66 -1.11
N PHE A 148 29.27 -14.06 -2.10
CA PHE A 148 29.76 -13.19 -3.15
C PHE A 148 29.28 -13.64 -4.52
N SER A 149 29.10 -12.68 -5.43
CA SER A 149 28.90 -12.94 -6.86
C SER A 149 30.22 -13.34 -7.52
N SER A 150 30.13 -13.83 -8.76
CA SER A 150 31.31 -14.14 -9.60
C SER A 150 32.26 -12.94 -9.78
N ASN A 151 31.74 -11.73 -9.63
CA ASN A 151 32.46 -10.48 -9.85
C ASN A 151 32.98 -9.86 -8.53
N GLY A 152 32.90 -10.59 -7.41
CA GLY A 152 33.40 -10.14 -6.11
C GLY A 152 32.47 -9.19 -5.35
N VAL A 153 31.25 -8.96 -5.84
CA VAL A 153 30.24 -8.17 -5.13
C VAL A 153 29.59 -9.02 -4.04
N ARG A 154 29.68 -8.57 -2.78
CA ARG A 154 28.96 -9.16 -1.63
C ARG A 154 27.47 -8.85 -1.75
N TYR A 155 26.60 -9.84 -1.59
CA TYR A 155 25.14 -9.62 -1.63
C TYR A 155 24.41 -10.14 -0.39
N MET A 156 25.02 -11.01 0.41
CA MET A 156 24.48 -11.48 1.68
C MET A 156 25.61 -11.82 2.64
N PHE A 157 25.45 -11.49 3.93
CA PHE A 157 26.31 -12.02 4.99
C PHE A 157 25.48 -12.41 6.21
N GLN A 158 25.98 -13.39 6.97
CA GLN A 158 25.40 -13.85 8.22
C GLN A 158 26.34 -13.59 9.39
N ASP A 159 25.80 -13.01 10.45
CA ASP A 159 26.52 -12.81 11.70
C ASP A 159 26.55 -14.08 12.58
N GLN A 160 27.25 -13.99 13.71
CA GLN A 160 27.34 -15.04 14.72
C GLN A 160 26.01 -15.49 15.34
N PHE A 161 24.92 -14.75 15.11
CA PHE A 161 23.58 -15.02 15.63
C PHE A 161 22.62 -15.54 14.54
N GLY A 162 23.10 -15.75 13.31
CA GLY A 162 22.30 -16.25 12.18
C GLY A 162 21.46 -15.17 11.49
N LYS A 163 21.69 -13.89 11.78
CA LYS A 163 20.99 -12.79 11.10
C LYS A 163 21.59 -12.58 9.72
N SER A 164 20.75 -12.58 8.69
CA SER A 164 21.16 -12.34 7.30
C SER A 164 21.02 -10.86 6.94
N TYR A 165 22.08 -10.28 6.40
CA TYR A 165 22.16 -8.87 6.03
C TYR A 165 22.37 -8.72 4.53
N PHE A 166 21.66 -7.77 3.92
CA PHE A 166 21.81 -7.40 2.51
C PHE A 166 22.45 -5.99 2.40
N PRO A 167 23.56 -5.81 1.66
CA PRO A 167 24.29 -4.53 1.59
C PRO A 167 23.52 -3.32 1.05
N LEU A 168 22.31 -3.52 0.50
CA LEU A 168 21.41 -2.46 0.02
C LEU A 168 20.36 -2.01 1.05
N GLY A 169 20.51 -2.39 2.33
CA GLY A 169 19.72 -1.85 3.44
C GLY A 169 18.38 -2.51 3.68
N VAL A 170 18.18 -3.74 3.17
CA VAL A 170 16.98 -4.55 3.43
C VAL A 170 17.34 -5.66 4.42
N ASP A 171 16.66 -5.70 5.56
CA ASP A 171 16.69 -6.83 6.50
C ASP A 171 15.49 -7.73 6.19
N ILE A 172 15.72 -8.98 5.77
CA ILE A 172 14.65 -9.97 5.59
C ILE A 172 14.60 -10.86 6.83
N LYS A 173 13.44 -10.96 7.48
CA LYS A 173 13.21 -11.92 8.56
C LYS A 173 12.81 -13.28 8.01
N ASP A 174 13.36 -14.30 8.67
CA ASP A 174 13.16 -15.73 8.49
C ASP A 174 11.75 -16.11 8.00
N ALA A 175 11.69 -16.86 6.90
CA ALA A 175 10.46 -17.32 6.27
C ALA A 175 9.76 -18.47 7.03
N ALA A 176 10.34 -18.97 8.13
CA ALA A 176 9.80 -20.14 8.84
C ALA A 176 9.18 -19.86 10.22
N ALA A 177 9.32 -18.68 10.82
CA ALA A 177 8.87 -18.46 12.20
C ALA A 177 8.09 -17.15 12.41
N ARG A 178 6.84 -17.28 12.88
CA ARG A 178 5.93 -16.19 13.30
C ARG A 178 6.38 -15.46 14.59
N SER A 179 7.68 -15.35 14.86
CA SER A 179 8.22 -14.65 16.04
C SER A 179 9.69 -14.27 15.92
N ILE A 180 10.07 -13.15 16.53
CA ILE A 180 11.44 -12.65 16.74
C ILE A 180 11.78 -12.84 18.22
N SER A 181 13.00 -13.25 18.57
CA SER A 181 13.52 -13.11 19.95
C SER A 181 14.51 -11.94 20.01
N LEU A 182 14.38 -11.09 21.03
CA LEU A 182 15.37 -10.07 21.39
C LEU A 182 16.44 -10.66 22.34
N GLU A 183 17.61 -10.01 22.44
CA GLU A 183 18.75 -10.43 23.28
C GLU A 183 18.41 -10.63 24.77
N ASN A 184 17.37 -9.98 25.28
CA ASN A 184 16.90 -10.15 26.66
C ASN A 184 15.95 -11.36 26.86
N GLY A 185 15.75 -12.18 25.83
CA GLY A 185 14.83 -13.33 25.85
C GLY A 185 13.38 -12.99 25.54
N THR A 186 13.06 -11.74 25.17
CA THR A 186 11.69 -11.33 24.82
C THR A 186 11.32 -11.79 23.41
N LEU A 187 10.24 -12.57 23.28
CA LEU A 187 9.66 -12.97 22.00
C LEU A 187 8.70 -11.88 21.46
N ILE A 188 9.04 -11.20 20.35
CA ILE A 188 8.09 -10.41 19.54
C ILE A 188 7.44 -11.33 18.51
N ARG A 189 6.25 -11.85 18.83
CA ARG A 189 5.41 -12.59 17.89
C ARG A 189 4.72 -11.61 16.94
N SER A 190 4.53 -11.97 15.66
CA SER A 190 3.36 -11.45 14.94
C SER A 190 2.16 -12.13 15.59
N GLY A 191 1.67 -11.54 16.68
CA GLY A 191 0.57 -12.08 17.45
C GLY A 191 -0.66 -12.22 16.56
N VAL A 192 -1.58 -13.08 16.97
CA VAL A 192 -2.98 -12.92 16.57
C VAL A 192 -3.37 -11.48 16.94
N GLY A 193 -3.60 -10.61 15.95
CA GLY A 193 -3.80 -9.17 16.14
C GLY A 193 -2.62 -8.25 15.76
N ALA A 194 -1.57 -8.73 15.08
CA ALA A 194 -0.56 -7.84 14.48
C ALA A 194 -1.19 -6.96 13.39
N LYS A 195 -0.96 -5.65 13.44
CA LYS A 195 -1.62 -4.67 12.54
C LYS A 195 -1.14 -4.75 11.08
N TYR A 196 0.09 -5.24 10.85
CA TYR A 196 0.72 -5.28 9.53
C TYR A 196 1.40 -6.64 9.31
N ASP A 197 0.93 -7.37 8.30
CA ASP A 197 1.51 -8.64 7.89
C ASP A 197 2.72 -8.39 6.96
N PHE A 198 3.79 -9.19 7.14
CA PHE A 198 5.00 -9.16 6.30
C PHE A 198 5.67 -7.77 6.19
N ALA A 199 5.62 -6.97 7.25
CA ALA A 199 6.20 -5.63 7.27
C ALA A 199 7.73 -5.64 7.14
N GLU A 200 8.24 -4.99 6.09
CA GLU A 200 9.61 -4.52 6.00
C GLU A 200 9.77 -3.32 6.94
N ALA A 201 10.77 -3.33 7.80
CA ALA A 201 11.05 -2.24 8.74
C ALA A 201 12.48 -1.74 8.57
N GLY A 202 12.66 -0.43 8.70
CA GLY A 202 13.98 0.18 8.77
C GLY A 202 14.65 -0.08 10.12
N SER A 203 15.95 0.21 10.18
CA SER A 203 16.75 0.13 11.41
C SER A 203 16.26 1.07 12.52
N ASP A 204 15.44 2.05 12.18
CA ASP A 204 14.76 3.00 13.07
C ASP A 204 13.41 2.48 13.61
N GLY A 205 13.03 1.25 13.25
CA GLY A 205 11.75 0.64 13.64
C GLY A 205 10.55 1.12 12.85
N ASN A 206 10.73 1.97 11.83
CA ASN A 206 9.64 2.42 10.97
C ASN A 206 9.34 1.38 9.88
N THR A 207 8.05 1.11 9.64
CA THR A 207 7.62 0.22 8.54
C THR A 207 7.99 0.86 7.20
N ILE A 208 8.92 0.29 6.45
CA ILE A 208 9.28 0.71 5.10
C ILE A 208 8.17 0.32 4.13
N PHE A 209 7.73 -0.94 4.15
CA PHE A 209 6.66 -1.43 3.30
C PHE A 209 5.88 -2.54 4.02
N ALA A 210 4.56 -2.53 3.98
CA ALA A 210 3.74 -3.61 4.53
C ALA A 210 2.38 -3.71 3.88
N THR A 211 1.60 -4.72 4.25
CA THR A 211 0.16 -4.78 4.00
C THR A 211 -0.56 -4.86 5.34
N ASP A 212 -1.58 -4.04 5.56
CA ASP A 212 -2.40 -4.14 6.78
C ASP A 212 -3.41 -5.31 6.71
N ASP A 213 -4.08 -5.56 7.83
CA ASP A 213 -5.11 -6.59 8.00
C ASP A 213 -6.30 -6.46 7.04
N LYS A 214 -6.47 -5.29 6.41
CA LYS A 214 -7.50 -4.99 5.42
C LYS A 214 -7.00 -5.03 3.98
N GLY A 215 -5.74 -5.40 3.76
CA GLY A 215 -5.12 -5.52 2.43
C GLY A 215 -4.54 -4.21 1.87
N TYR A 216 -4.51 -3.12 2.64
CA TYR A 216 -3.95 -1.85 2.17
C TYR A 216 -2.43 -1.86 2.24
N LYS A 217 -1.80 -1.30 1.20
CA LYS A 217 -0.34 -1.14 1.16
C LYS A 217 0.08 -0.02 2.08
N ILE A 218 1.14 -0.23 2.84
CA ILE A 218 1.74 0.73 3.74
C ILE A 218 3.14 1.04 3.23
N TYR A 219 3.53 2.32 3.16
CA TYR A 219 4.89 2.76 2.89
C TYR A 219 5.32 3.81 3.91
N ARG A 220 6.47 3.62 4.58
CA ARG A 220 6.97 4.52 5.66
C ARG A 220 5.92 4.80 6.75
N ASN A 221 5.25 3.76 7.24
CA ASN A 221 4.11 3.81 8.18
C ASN A 221 2.86 4.55 7.66
N ARG A 222 2.74 4.80 6.36
CA ARG A 222 1.59 5.51 5.77
C ARG A 222 0.80 4.57 4.90
N ARG A 223 -0.52 4.67 4.96
CA ARG A 223 -1.35 3.96 4.00
C ARG A 223 -1.15 4.57 2.63
N LEU A 224 -0.67 3.76 1.68
CA LEU A 224 -0.67 4.11 0.28
C LEU A 224 -2.11 4.03 -0.21
N PHE A 225 -2.65 5.18 -0.61
CA PHE A 225 -3.71 5.16 -1.59
C PHE A 225 -3.07 4.86 -2.93
N ASN A 226 -3.54 3.82 -3.61
CA ASN A 226 -3.14 3.53 -4.98
C ASN A 226 -3.70 4.58 -5.97
N ASN A 227 -3.95 5.81 -5.52
CA ASN A 227 -4.62 6.84 -6.29
C ASN A 227 -3.62 7.95 -6.64
N PRO A 228 -2.93 7.88 -7.79
CA PRO A 228 -2.09 8.97 -8.29
C PRO A 228 -2.90 10.17 -8.81
N GLY A 229 -4.19 10.27 -8.48
CA GLY A 229 -5.15 11.25 -9.02
C GLY A 229 -5.76 12.18 -7.98
N GLN A 230 -6.76 12.95 -8.43
CA GLN A 230 -7.51 13.88 -7.58
C GLN A 230 -8.29 13.12 -6.47
N ILE A 231 -8.44 13.75 -5.30
CA ILE A 231 -9.03 13.15 -4.10
C ILE A 231 -10.50 13.50 -3.94
N PHE A 232 -11.30 12.61 -3.34
CA PHE A 232 -12.68 12.94 -2.99
C PHE A 232 -12.70 14.03 -1.90
N GLY A 233 -13.64 14.98 -2.03
CA GLY A 233 -13.68 16.15 -1.16
C GLY A 233 -14.45 15.97 0.13
N ASP A 234 -14.71 14.75 0.58
CA ASP A 234 -15.32 14.49 1.89
C ASP A 234 -14.31 14.80 3.01
N ALA A 235 -14.67 15.79 3.84
CA ALA A 235 -13.77 16.39 4.80
C ALA A 235 -14.34 16.37 6.21
N ALA A 236 -13.53 15.89 7.14
CA ALA A 236 -13.65 16.19 8.55
C ALA A 236 -13.01 17.57 8.81
N ILE A 237 -13.74 18.47 9.47
CA ILE A 237 -13.21 19.79 9.84
C ILE A 237 -12.86 19.75 11.32
N CYS A 238 -11.62 20.08 11.67
CA CYS A 238 -11.06 19.86 12.99
C CYS A 238 -10.33 21.09 13.51
N GLY A 239 -10.67 21.52 14.73
CA GLY A 239 -10.03 22.68 15.31
C GLY A 239 -10.56 23.15 16.66
N ASP A 240 -10.40 24.44 16.92
CA ASP A 240 -10.79 25.10 18.17
C ASP A 240 -12.07 25.95 18.00
N SER A 241 -12.19 27.04 18.75
CA SER A 241 -13.34 27.95 18.72
C SER A 241 -13.59 28.56 17.34
N ILE A 242 -12.56 28.82 16.54
CA ILE A 242 -12.72 29.42 15.20
C ILE A 242 -13.44 28.43 14.27
N THR A 243 -13.15 27.14 14.41
CA THR A 243 -13.85 26.09 13.64
C THR A 243 -15.24 25.82 14.21
N ALA A 244 -15.37 25.71 15.54
CA ALA A 244 -16.64 25.41 16.21
C ALA A 244 -17.72 26.48 15.97
N ARG A 245 -17.31 27.75 15.82
CA ARG A 245 -18.23 28.87 15.53
C ARG A 245 -18.90 28.78 14.17
N GLY A 246 -18.58 27.84 13.29
CA GLY A 246 -19.26 27.70 12.01
C GLY A 246 -20.65 27.06 12.08
N GLU A 247 -20.91 26.30 13.14
CA GLU A 247 -22.15 25.54 13.33
C GLU A 247 -23.18 26.34 14.14
N PHE A 248 -24.46 26.06 13.89
CA PHE A 248 -25.59 26.60 14.64
C PHE A 248 -26.74 25.59 14.72
N ASN A 249 -26.76 24.79 15.80
CA ASN A 249 -27.86 23.88 16.16
C ASN A 249 -28.31 22.93 15.00
N GLY A 250 -27.35 22.37 14.27
CA GLY A 250 -27.52 21.50 13.11
C GLY A 250 -27.54 22.22 11.76
N SER A 251 -27.40 23.55 11.75
CA SER A 251 -27.31 24.36 10.53
C SER A 251 -25.97 25.09 10.40
N TRP A 252 -25.76 25.75 9.27
CA TRP A 252 -24.53 26.44 8.92
C TRP A 252 -24.75 27.93 8.80
N LYS A 253 -23.89 28.71 9.45
CA LYS A 253 -23.92 30.17 9.43
C LYS A 253 -22.68 30.72 8.71
N PRO A 254 -22.65 32.01 8.33
CA PRO A 254 -21.55 32.59 7.54
C PRO A 254 -20.20 32.63 8.28
N LEU A 255 -20.17 32.33 9.59
CA LEU A 255 -18.94 32.07 10.35
C LEU A 255 -18.29 30.71 9.99
N SER A 256 -18.96 29.83 9.24
CA SER A 256 -18.35 28.59 8.75
C SER A 256 -17.52 28.87 7.51
N TRP A 257 -16.24 29.16 7.71
CA TRP A 257 -15.27 29.29 6.61
C TRP A 257 -15.13 28.01 5.78
N HIS A 258 -15.37 26.84 6.39
CA HIS A 258 -15.47 25.57 5.67
C HIS A 258 -16.68 25.51 4.72
N MET A 259 -17.82 26.03 5.14
CA MET A 259 -19.01 26.07 4.28
C MET A 259 -18.84 27.10 3.15
N TRP A 260 -18.12 28.19 3.37
CA TRP A 260 -17.68 29.07 2.29
C TRP A 260 -16.83 28.33 1.25
N ALA A 261 -15.86 27.51 1.68
CA ALA A 261 -15.08 26.71 0.76
C ALA A 261 -15.93 25.69 -0.02
N SER A 262 -16.93 25.08 0.64
CA SER A 262 -17.93 24.21 -0.01
C SER A 262 -18.70 24.96 -1.11
N LEU A 263 -19.23 26.15 -0.81
CA LEU A 263 -19.94 26.99 -1.77
C LEU A 263 -19.06 27.40 -2.96
N ASN A 264 -17.84 27.87 -2.69
CA ASN A 264 -16.87 28.27 -3.72
C ASN A 264 -16.52 27.11 -4.67
N LEU A 265 -16.56 25.88 -4.15
CA LEU A 265 -16.27 24.66 -4.90
C LEU A 265 -17.54 23.92 -5.38
N ASN A 266 -18.72 24.56 -5.31
CA ASN A 266 -20.01 23.98 -5.73
C ASN A 266 -20.29 22.61 -5.10
N GLY A 267 -19.98 22.46 -3.81
CA GLY A 267 -20.21 21.24 -3.05
C GLY A 267 -19.20 20.11 -3.32
N LYS A 268 -18.20 20.31 -4.19
CA LYS A 268 -17.10 19.32 -4.36
C LYS A 268 -16.36 19.07 -3.05
N PHE A 269 -16.15 20.13 -2.26
CA PHE A 269 -15.71 20.03 -0.88
C PHE A 269 -16.94 19.85 0.01
N LYS A 270 -17.10 18.67 0.59
CA LYS A 270 -18.22 18.31 1.46
C LYS A 270 -17.75 18.26 2.90
N VAL A 271 -18.38 19.03 3.77
CA VAL A 271 -18.18 18.89 5.21
C VAL A 271 -18.96 17.67 5.70
N SER A 272 -18.24 16.59 6.01
CA SER A 272 -18.80 15.31 6.48
C SER A 272 -18.96 15.25 7.99
N GLY A 273 -18.23 16.08 8.73
CA GLY A 273 -18.32 16.16 10.19
C GLY A 273 -17.47 17.30 10.75
N MET A 274 -17.92 17.87 11.87
CA MET A 274 -17.20 18.90 12.62
C MET A 274 -16.71 18.35 13.96
N TYR A 275 -15.40 18.44 14.17
CA TYR A 275 -14.71 17.96 15.37
C TYR A 275 -13.92 19.12 15.99
N ALA A 276 -14.64 20.03 16.63
CA ALA A 276 -14.07 21.25 17.17
C ALA A 276 -14.68 21.63 18.51
N THR A 277 -13.85 22.15 19.41
CA THR A 277 -14.28 22.62 20.73
C THR A 277 -13.59 23.92 21.09
N SER A 278 -14.36 24.88 21.61
CA SER A 278 -13.82 26.16 22.07
C SER A 278 -12.74 25.97 23.14
N GLY A 279 -11.65 26.74 23.04
CA GLY A 279 -10.55 26.72 24.02
C GLY A 279 -9.57 25.55 23.91
N PHE A 280 -9.77 24.60 22.99
CA PHE A 280 -8.88 23.45 22.88
C PHE A 280 -7.50 23.81 22.30
N THR A 281 -6.47 23.31 22.96
CA THR A 281 -5.08 23.21 22.45
C THR A 281 -4.94 22.07 21.45
N ILE A 282 -3.84 22.03 20.67
CA ILE A 282 -3.59 20.91 19.76
C ILE A 282 -3.49 19.55 20.49
N THR A 283 -3.02 19.54 21.73
CA THR A 283 -2.95 18.31 22.54
C THR A 283 -4.34 17.79 22.92
N GLN A 284 -5.28 18.69 23.22
CA GLN A 284 -6.67 18.30 23.51
C GLN A 284 -7.40 17.87 22.23
N ILE A 285 -7.13 18.52 21.10
CA ILE A 285 -7.60 18.10 19.78
C ILE A 285 -7.09 16.69 19.46
N GLU A 286 -5.79 16.42 19.69
CA GLU A 286 -5.18 15.10 19.51
C GLU A 286 -5.93 14.02 20.30
N GLN A 287 -6.25 14.29 21.57
CA GLN A 287 -6.87 13.31 22.46
C GLN A 287 -8.36 13.11 22.20
N THR A 288 -9.08 14.17 21.84
CA THR A 288 -10.55 14.16 21.80
C THR A 288 -11.09 14.03 20.38
N HIS A 289 -10.52 14.78 19.44
CA HIS A 289 -11.11 14.96 18.10
C HIS A 289 -10.50 14.04 17.07
N ILE A 290 -9.19 13.80 17.11
CA ILE A 290 -8.52 12.94 16.12
C ILE A 290 -9.04 11.50 16.11
N PRO A 291 -9.36 10.85 17.24
CA PRO A 291 -10.01 9.53 17.22
C PRO A 291 -11.36 9.56 16.47
N ASN A 292 -12.15 10.62 16.66
CA ASN A 292 -13.45 10.78 16.00
C ASN A 292 -13.30 11.09 14.50
N VAL A 293 -12.30 11.89 14.12
CA VAL A 293 -11.94 12.12 12.72
C VAL A 293 -11.57 10.80 12.04
N ILE A 294 -10.73 9.98 12.69
CA ILE A 294 -10.33 8.67 12.16
C ILE A 294 -11.54 7.74 12.00
N ASN A 295 -12.45 7.73 12.98
CA ASN A 295 -13.65 6.91 12.93
C ASN A 295 -14.68 7.40 11.90
N SER A 296 -14.63 8.67 11.49
CA SER A 296 -15.53 9.23 10.49
C SER A 296 -15.37 8.62 9.10
N GLY A 297 -14.20 8.06 8.80
CA GLY A 297 -13.85 7.57 7.47
C GLY A 297 -13.63 8.66 6.41
N SER A 298 -13.55 9.94 6.81
CA SER A 298 -13.33 11.05 5.88
C SER A 298 -11.99 10.95 5.15
N THR A 299 -11.95 11.28 3.87
CA THR A 299 -10.72 11.32 3.05
C THR A 299 -9.77 12.42 3.51
N ILE A 300 -10.32 13.57 3.91
CA ILE A 300 -9.56 14.77 4.24
C ILE A 300 -9.84 15.20 5.69
N CYS A 301 -8.83 15.75 6.37
CA CYS A 301 -8.99 16.46 7.64
C CYS A 301 -8.47 17.90 7.51
N VAL A 302 -9.34 18.89 7.57
CA VAL A 302 -8.94 20.30 7.65
C VAL A 302 -8.57 20.62 9.09
N LEU A 303 -7.27 20.84 9.34
CA LEU A 303 -6.72 20.96 10.69
C LEU A 303 -6.27 22.40 10.96
N MET A 304 -6.97 23.08 11.86
CA MET A 304 -6.62 24.43 12.34
C MET A 304 -6.56 24.47 13.86
N ALA A 305 -5.40 24.78 14.43
CA ALA A 305 -5.18 24.84 15.87
C ALA A 305 -3.99 25.77 16.22
N GLY A 306 -3.74 25.95 17.51
CA GLY A 306 -2.55 26.65 18.03
C GLY A 306 -2.84 27.97 18.72
N ARG A 307 -4.03 28.57 18.51
CA ARG A 307 -4.41 29.82 19.18
C ARG A 307 -4.35 29.69 20.70
N ASN A 308 -4.98 28.64 21.23
CA ASN A 308 -5.03 28.40 22.67
C ASN A 308 -3.66 28.03 23.24
N ASP A 309 -2.83 27.29 22.49
CA ASP A 309 -1.45 27.01 22.88
C ASP A 309 -0.64 28.30 23.09
N ILE A 310 -0.76 29.27 22.18
CA ILE A 310 -0.07 30.55 22.27
C ILE A 310 -0.61 31.38 23.45
N GLN A 311 -1.94 31.52 23.56
CA GLN A 311 -2.56 32.32 24.62
C GLN A 311 -2.24 31.80 26.02
N GLN A 312 -2.21 30.48 26.18
CA GLN A 312 -1.90 29.82 27.46
C GLN A 312 -0.39 29.72 27.72
N GLY A 313 0.45 30.19 26.79
CA GLY A 313 1.90 30.18 26.94
C GLY A 313 2.55 28.81 26.80
N ILE A 314 1.86 27.81 26.23
CA ILE A 314 2.33 26.41 26.09
C ILE A 314 3.60 26.33 25.24
N ASP A 315 4.63 25.66 25.76
CA ASP A 315 5.93 25.56 25.10
C ASP A 315 5.82 24.96 23.68
N LEU A 316 6.19 25.76 22.67
CA LEU A 316 6.00 25.36 21.28
C LEU A 316 6.90 24.18 20.90
N LYS A 317 8.14 24.15 21.37
CA LYS A 317 9.18 23.21 20.92
C LYS A 317 9.00 21.83 21.51
N THR A 318 8.57 21.76 22.77
CA THR A 318 8.46 20.52 23.54
C THR A 318 7.03 19.98 23.58
N VAL A 319 6.01 20.81 23.37
CA VAL A 319 4.59 20.39 23.45
C VAL A 319 3.85 20.60 22.12
N THR A 320 3.64 21.83 21.68
CA THR A 320 2.72 22.14 20.57
C THR A 320 3.20 21.56 19.23
N ILE A 321 4.46 21.78 18.84
CA ILE A 321 5.01 21.27 17.57
C ILE A 321 5.06 19.73 17.58
N PRO A 322 5.55 19.05 18.64
CA PRO A 322 5.45 17.60 18.75
C PRO A 322 4.02 17.07 18.64
N ALA A 323 3.03 17.75 19.24
CA ALA A 323 1.63 17.36 19.13
C ALA A 323 1.10 17.47 17.69
N PHE A 324 1.38 18.57 16.98
CA PHE A 324 1.06 18.67 15.55
C PHE A 324 1.66 17.52 14.73
N LYS A 325 2.93 17.20 14.96
CA LYS A 325 3.60 16.07 14.27
C LYS A 325 2.91 14.73 14.57
N ARG A 326 2.50 14.49 15.82
CA ARG A 326 1.76 13.27 16.18
C ARG A 326 0.38 13.24 15.54
N VAL A 327 -0.37 14.33 15.56
CA VAL A 327 -1.70 14.44 14.92
C VAL A 327 -1.61 14.14 13.43
N ILE A 328 -0.68 14.79 12.72
CA ILE A 328 -0.46 14.59 11.29
C ILE A 328 -0.07 13.15 11.00
N ALA A 329 0.82 12.56 11.81
CA ALA A 329 1.20 11.15 11.67
C ALA A 329 0.02 10.19 11.90
N GLN A 330 -0.86 10.47 12.88
CA GLN A 330 -2.05 9.66 13.14
C GLN A 330 -3.03 9.70 11.97
N LEU A 331 -3.30 10.88 11.42
CA LEU A 331 -4.16 11.04 10.24
C LEU A 331 -3.59 10.30 9.03
N LEU A 332 -2.30 10.50 8.70
CA LEU A 332 -1.65 9.82 7.58
C LEU A 332 -1.62 8.29 7.75
N ARG A 333 -1.44 7.80 8.97
CA ARG A 333 -1.54 6.35 9.30
C ARG A 333 -2.95 5.80 9.10
N ALA A 334 -3.99 6.61 9.32
CA ALA A 334 -5.37 6.24 9.06
C ALA A 334 -5.74 6.34 7.57
N GLY A 335 -4.87 6.95 6.75
CA GLY A 335 -5.16 7.26 5.36
C GLY A 335 -6.00 8.54 5.19
N ILE A 336 -5.95 9.45 6.15
CA ILE A 336 -6.64 10.73 6.05
C ILE A 336 -5.60 11.79 5.66
N ILE A 337 -5.88 12.55 4.61
CA ILE A 337 -4.99 13.61 4.13
C ILE A 337 -5.20 14.86 4.99
N PRO A 338 -4.19 15.30 5.77
CA PRO A 338 -4.31 16.53 6.54
C PRO A 338 -4.15 17.75 5.62
N VAL A 339 -5.12 18.66 5.66
CA VAL A 339 -5.00 20.01 5.10
C VAL A 339 -4.50 20.89 6.22
N ILE A 340 -3.24 21.32 6.12
CA ILE A 340 -2.54 22.04 7.17
C ILE A 340 -2.87 23.53 7.04
N CYS A 341 -3.55 24.08 8.04
CA CYS A 341 -3.84 25.50 8.10
C CYS A 341 -2.87 26.22 9.05
N THR A 342 -2.38 27.38 8.66
CA THR A 342 -1.79 28.32 9.63
C THR A 342 -2.85 28.81 10.60
N MET A 343 -2.43 29.36 11.74
CA MET A 343 -3.32 30.22 12.51
C MET A 343 -3.74 31.40 11.63
N ALA A 344 -5.01 31.80 11.68
CA ALA A 344 -5.43 33.09 11.13
C ALA A 344 -4.74 34.25 11.87
N ALA A 345 -4.80 35.47 11.33
CA ALA A 345 -4.32 36.67 12.00
C ALA A 345 -4.91 36.80 13.40
N GLN A 346 -4.21 37.49 14.31
CA GLN A 346 -4.62 37.66 15.69
C GLN A 346 -4.17 39.03 16.19
N ASN A 347 -4.93 39.67 17.08
CA ASN A 347 -4.49 40.91 17.74
C ASN A 347 -3.52 40.56 18.89
N ASN A 348 -2.35 40.03 18.54
CA ASN A 348 -1.34 39.58 19.48
C ASN A 348 -0.43 40.74 19.92
N ASN A 349 0.09 40.64 21.15
CA ASN A 349 1.28 41.40 21.54
C ASN A 349 2.53 40.83 20.84
N ASP A 350 3.65 41.54 20.89
CA ASP A 350 4.87 41.14 20.16
C ASP A 350 5.40 39.75 20.56
N ALA A 351 5.29 39.39 21.84
CA ALA A 351 5.72 38.08 22.32
C ALA A 351 4.88 36.95 21.72
N ASN A 352 3.55 37.09 21.70
CA ASN A 352 2.66 36.10 21.10
C ASN A 352 2.71 36.12 19.58
N ARG A 353 2.96 37.28 18.96
CA ARG A 353 3.16 37.40 17.51
C ARG A 353 4.41 36.65 17.06
N ALA A 354 5.52 36.76 17.78
CA ALA A 354 6.73 35.97 17.48
C ALA A 354 6.47 34.45 17.53
N ARG A 355 5.71 34.00 18.54
CA ARG A 355 5.30 32.59 18.69
C ARG A 355 4.37 32.12 17.57
N GLU A 356 3.44 32.97 17.16
CA GLU A 356 2.54 32.71 16.03
C GLU A 356 3.33 32.52 14.73
N HIS A 357 4.28 33.40 14.44
CA HIS A 357 5.15 33.25 13.27
C HIS A 357 6.03 32.00 13.35
N GLU A 358 6.58 31.65 14.52
CA GLU A 358 7.33 30.41 14.71
C GLU A 358 6.46 29.19 14.38
N LEU A 359 5.24 29.12 14.93
CA LEU A 359 4.32 28.02 14.66
C LEU A 359 3.92 27.96 13.19
N ASN A 360 3.48 29.08 12.60
CA ASN A 360 3.06 29.14 11.19
C ASN A 360 4.18 28.76 10.22
N SER A 361 5.42 29.14 10.52
CA SER A 361 6.61 28.74 9.75
C SER A 361 6.84 27.23 9.81
N VAL A 362 6.74 26.64 11.01
CA VAL A 362 6.88 25.19 11.20
C VAL A 362 5.78 24.41 10.49
N LEU A 363 4.52 24.86 10.55
CA LEU A 363 3.40 24.21 9.85
C LEU A 363 3.61 24.21 8.34
N ARG A 364 4.14 25.30 7.78
CA ARG A 364 4.53 25.38 6.36
C ARG A 364 5.64 24.40 6.03
N GLY A 365 6.69 24.34 6.85
CA GLY A 365 7.79 23.39 6.68
C GLY A 365 7.32 21.94 6.73
N ILE A 366 6.39 21.61 7.63
CA ILE A 366 5.78 20.28 7.71
C ILE A 366 5.03 19.97 6.42
N SER A 367 4.13 20.85 5.97
CA SER A 367 3.39 20.64 4.70
C SER A 367 4.34 20.42 3.51
N GLN A 368 5.42 21.20 3.38
CA GLN A 368 6.40 21.03 2.31
C GLN A 368 7.12 19.68 2.39
N SER A 369 7.61 19.32 3.59
CA SER A 369 8.31 18.05 3.81
C SER A 369 7.42 16.84 3.57
N GLU A 370 6.13 16.97 3.91
CA GLU A 370 5.15 15.91 3.82
C GLU A 370 4.33 15.92 2.53
N ARG A 371 4.49 16.94 1.68
CA ARG A 371 3.74 17.18 0.44
C ARG A 371 2.23 17.20 0.67
N LEU A 372 1.80 17.95 1.68
CA LEU A 372 0.39 18.05 2.08
C LEU A 372 -0.24 19.38 1.62
N PRO A 373 -1.55 19.42 1.37
CA PRO A 373 -2.25 20.68 1.13
C PRO A 373 -2.01 21.67 2.26
N PHE A 374 -1.78 22.93 1.91
CA PHE A 374 -1.49 24.00 2.85
C PHE A 374 -2.40 25.18 2.61
N VAL A 375 -2.95 25.73 3.69
CA VAL A 375 -3.81 26.91 3.66
C VAL A 375 -3.21 27.98 4.55
N ASP A 376 -2.85 29.11 3.95
CA ASP A 376 -2.27 30.23 4.68
C ASP A 376 -3.35 31.19 5.16
N LEU A 377 -4.03 30.81 6.24
CA LEU A 377 -5.08 31.63 6.85
C LEU A 377 -4.54 32.95 7.40
N HIS A 378 -3.31 32.96 7.94
CA HIS A 378 -2.65 34.20 8.36
C HIS A 378 -2.53 35.18 7.20
N ALA A 379 -1.95 34.76 6.08
CA ALA A 379 -1.79 35.62 4.90
C ALA A 379 -3.14 36.11 4.34
N ALA A 380 -4.19 35.29 4.43
CA ALA A 380 -5.52 35.65 3.98
C ALA A 380 -6.23 36.68 4.88
N THR A 381 -5.75 36.92 6.10
CA THR A 381 -6.48 37.69 7.12
C THR A 381 -5.67 38.79 7.80
N VAL A 382 -4.35 38.83 7.63
CA VAL A 382 -3.47 39.79 8.28
C VAL A 382 -3.41 41.13 7.55
N ASP A 383 -3.48 42.21 8.31
CA ASP A 383 -3.13 43.55 7.84
C ASP A 383 -1.59 43.69 7.81
N PRO A 384 -0.98 43.88 6.63
CA PRO A 384 0.47 44.00 6.52
C PRO A 384 1.04 45.24 7.23
N ALA A 385 0.23 46.27 7.50
CA ALA A 385 0.68 47.47 8.19
C ALA A 385 0.82 47.26 9.71
N THR A 386 -0.01 46.40 10.30
CA THR A 386 -0.14 46.26 11.76
C THR A 386 0.21 44.87 12.28
N GLY A 387 0.20 43.85 11.43
CA GLY A 387 0.35 42.45 11.84
C GLY A 387 -0.85 41.94 12.65
N ASN A 388 -1.97 42.64 12.63
CA ASN A 388 -3.24 42.30 13.27
C ASN A 388 -4.25 41.86 12.20
N TRP A 389 -5.50 41.65 12.58
CA TRP A 389 -6.57 41.39 11.61
C TRP A 389 -6.75 42.55 10.62
N LEU A 390 -7.05 42.23 9.36
CA LEU A 390 -7.55 43.20 8.38
C LEU A 390 -8.79 43.92 8.93
N PRO A 391 -8.99 45.21 8.60
CA PRO A 391 -10.17 45.95 9.03
C PRO A 391 -11.48 45.21 8.72
N GLY A 392 -12.28 44.95 9.76
CA GLY A 392 -13.56 44.24 9.67
C GLY A 392 -13.45 42.71 9.58
N TYR A 393 -12.25 42.13 9.68
CA TYR A 393 -12.05 40.67 9.61
C TYR A 393 -12.13 40.00 10.98
N ASN A 394 -11.98 40.74 12.07
CA ASN A 394 -12.20 40.21 13.42
C ASN A 394 -13.61 40.50 13.90
N ALA A 395 -14.12 39.60 14.74
CA ALA A 395 -15.40 39.77 15.41
C ALA A 395 -15.34 40.93 16.41
N VAL A 396 -16.50 41.29 16.95
CA VAL A 396 -16.60 42.13 18.14
C VAL A 396 -16.96 41.26 19.33
N ASP A 397 -16.43 41.59 20.50
CA ASP A 397 -16.79 40.94 21.75
C ASP A 397 -18.12 41.48 22.31
N GLU A 398 -18.51 41.01 23.50
CA GLU A 398 -19.76 41.40 24.17
C GLU A 398 -19.83 42.88 24.56
N ASN A 399 -18.68 43.56 24.67
CA ASN A 399 -18.59 44.99 24.99
C ASN A 399 -18.57 45.86 23.72
N GLY A 400 -18.55 45.24 22.54
CA GLY A 400 -18.43 45.91 21.25
C GLY A 400 -16.97 46.21 20.87
N ASP A 401 -16.00 45.70 21.62
CA ASP A 401 -14.59 45.89 21.34
C ASP A 401 -14.09 44.85 20.32
N PRO A 402 -13.02 45.15 19.55
CA PRO A 402 -12.42 44.21 18.62
C PRO A 402 -12.00 42.88 19.31
N ASP A 403 -12.66 41.78 18.97
CA ASP A 403 -12.28 40.44 19.44
C ASP A 403 -10.86 40.13 18.94
N PRO A 404 -9.90 39.82 19.84
CA PRO A 404 -8.53 39.62 19.43
C PRO A 404 -8.31 38.29 18.69
N SER A 405 -9.24 37.34 18.83
CA SER A 405 -9.04 35.95 18.45
C SER A 405 -9.90 35.45 17.32
N HIS A 406 -11.14 35.91 17.24
CA HIS A 406 -12.12 35.29 16.36
C HIS A 406 -12.38 36.13 15.11
N PRO A 407 -12.51 35.49 13.94
CA PRO A 407 -12.91 36.17 12.73
C PRO A 407 -14.38 36.60 12.78
N SER A 408 -14.69 37.69 12.08
CA SER A 408 -16.05 38.06 11.67
C SER A 408 -16.52 37.17 10.52
N GLU A 409 -17.78 37.30 10.11
CA GLU A 409 -18.30 36.64 8.91
C GLU A 409 -17.54 37.04 7.64
N THR A 410 -17.01 38.27 7.60
CA THR A 410 -16.18 38.75 6.48
C THR A 410 -14.82 38.06 6.49
N GLY A 411 -14.19 37.93 7.66
CA GLY A 411 -12.95 37.16 7.82
C GLY A 411 -13.15 35.70 7.43
N CYS A 412 -14.26 35.07 7.85
CA CYS A 412 -14.58 33.69 7.49
C CYS A 412 -14.82 33.50 5.98
N LYS A 413 -15.43 34.48 5.29
CA LYS A 413 -15.56 34.44 3.82
C LYS A 413 -14.18 34.42 3.14
N ALA A 414 -13.24 35.24 3.60
CA ALA A 414 -11.87 35.26 3.07
C ALA A 414 -11.09 33.98 3.39
N MET A 415 -11.21 33.44 4.61
CA MET A 415 -10.62 32.15 4.99
C MET A 415 -11.18 30.99 4.14
N GLY A 416 -12.48 31.01 3.84
CA GLY A 416 -13.12 30.03 2.98
C GLY A 416 -12.62 30.08 1.54
N LEU A 417 -12.36 31.28 1.02
CA LEU A 417 -11.71 31.47 -0.28
C LEU A 417 -10.30 30.88 -0.30
N ALA A 418 -9.49 31.17 0.73
CA ALA A 418 -8.13 30.60 0.83
C ALA A 418 -8.14 29.07 0.88
N LEU A 419 -9.11 28.47 1.61
CA LEU A 419 -9.29 27.03 1.66
C LEU A 419 -9.72 26.46 0.28
N SER A 420 -10.69 27.08 -0.38
CA SER A 420 -11.14 26.61 -1.70
C SER A 420 -10.05 26.69 -2.76
N ASP A 421 -9.28 27.78 -2.77
CA ASP A 421 -8.21 27.98 -3.74
C ASP A 421 -7.12 26.92 -3.57
N ALA A 422 -6.72 26.67 -2.32
CA ALA A 422 -5.74 25.63 -1.99
C ALA A 422 -6.21 24.22 -2.40
N LEU A 423 -7.50 23.91 -2.24
CA LEU A 423 -8.05 22.58 -2.53
C LEU A 423 -8.50 22.38 -3.98
N SER A 424 -8.75 23.44 -4.73
CA SER A 424 -9.29 23.37 -6.11
C SER A 424 -8.52 22.44 -7.05
N SER A 425 -7.19 22.36 -6.89
CA SER A 425 -6.30 21.52 -7.68
C SER A 425 -6.17 20.08 -7.16
N TRP A 426 -6.54 19.85 -5.89
CA TRP A 426 -6.47 18.54 -5.24
C TRP A 426 -7.74 17.72 -5.46
N LEU A 427 -8.90 18.37 -5.41
CA LEU A 427 -10.18 17.67 -5.39
C LEU A 427 -10.58 17.13 -6.77
N ALA A 428 -11.16 15.94 -6.76
CA ALA A 428 -11.70 15.30 -7.94
C ALA A 428 -12.88 16.10 -8.48
N ASN A 429 -13.10 16.01 -9.79
CA ASN A 429 -14.28 16.60 -10.42
C ASN A 429 -15.55 15.78 -10.16
N VAL A 430 -15.80 15.46 -8.89
CA VAL A 430 -16.94 14.70 -8.40
C VAL A 430 -17.80 15.65 -7.60
N TYR A 431 -19.04 15.78 -8.03
CA TYR A 431 -20.02 16.67 -7.43
C TYR A 431 -21.04 15.85 -6.63
N PRO A 432 -21.65 16.42 -5.58
CA PRO A 432 -22.81 15.82 -4.95
C PRO A 432 -23.97 15.70 -5.93
N THR A 433 -24.93 14.82 -5.64
CA THR A 433 -26.16 14.73 -6.43
C THR A 433 -26.89 16.07 -6.42
N MET A 434 -27.27 16.54 -7.60
CA MET A 434 -28.03 17.76 -7.84
C MET A 434 -29.38 17.42 -8.48
N ALA A 435 -30.37 18.30 -8.30
CA ALA A 435 -31.63 18.15 -9.00
C ALA A 435 -31.45 18.61 -10.45
N GLU A 436 -31.44 17.67 -11.39
CA GLU A 436 -31.18 17.95 -12.81
C GLU A 436 -32.45 17.94 -13.67
N GLU A 437 -33.54 17.38 -13.15
CA GLU A 437 -34.80 17.15 -13.87
C GLU A 437 -36.01 17.28 -12.94
N GLN A 438 -37.16 17.61 -13.52
CA GLN A 438 -38.45 17.60 -12.82
C GLN A 438 -39.27 16.41 -13.30
N ILE A 439 -39.17 15.32 -12.54
CA ILE A 439 -39.90 14.08 -12.79
C ILE A 439 -40.92 13.81 -11.68
N THR A 440 -41.82 12.86 -11.92
CA THR A 440 -42.80 12.42 -10.93
C THR A 440 -42.11 11.93 -9.65
N ALA A 441 -42.60 12.40 -8.50
CA ALA A 441 -42.07 12.03 -7.20
C ALA A 441 -42.09 10.50 -7.00
N GLY A 442 -41.00 9.95 -6.45
CA GLY A 442 -40.83 8.51 -6.22
C GLY A 442 -40.09 7.75 -7.34
N LEU A 443 -39.74 8.40 -8.46
CA LEU A 443 -38.94 7.78 -9.54
C LEU A 443 -37.43 7.93 -9.35
N THR A 444 -36.98 8.95 -8.60
CA THR A 444 -35.58 9.12 -8.18
C THR A 444 -35.46 9.04 -6.67
N ASN A 445 -34.22 9.05 -6.18
CA ASN A 445 -33.94 9.18 -4.76
C ASN A 445 -34.18 10.60 -4.21
N ASN A 446 -34.54 11.59 -5.04
CA ASN A 446 -34.96 12.90 -4.56
C ASN A 446 -36.41 12.83 -4.05
N ILE A 447 -36.62 13.09 -2.77
CA ILE A 447 -37.94 13.02 -2.14
C ILE A 447 -38.74 14.33 -2.28
N LEU A 448 -38.11 15.41 -2.77
CA LEU A 448 -38.82 16.68 -2.98
C LEU A 448 -39.58 16.67 -4.31
N SER A 449 -40.85 17.10 -4.26
CA SER A 449 -41.59 17.48 -5.46
C SER A 449 -41.18 18.87 -5.95
N ASN A 450 -41.29 19.08 -7.27
CA ASN A 450 -41.02 20.36 -7.94
C ASN A 450 -39.60 20.91 -7.69
N PRO A 451 -38.53 20.10 -7.84
CA PRO A 451 -37.17 20.48 -7.43
C PRO A 451 -36.53 21.56 -8.33
N LEU A 452 -37.08 21.75 -9.53
CA LEU A 452 -36.65 22.78 -10.50
C LEU A 452 -37.58 24.01 -10.52
N PHE A 453 -38.54 24.08 -9.59
CA PHE A 453 -39.53 25.16 -9.50
C PHE A 453 -40.31 25.45 -10.81
N LEU A 454 -40.56 24.43 -11.65
CA LEU A 454 -41.27 24.62 -12.93
C LEU A 454 -42.78 24.68 -12.76
N THR A 455 -43.32 24.05 -11.70
CA THR A 455 -44.74 24.15 -11.36
C THR A 455 -44.95 25.30 -10.37
N LEU A 456 -45.85 26.22 -10.69
CA LEU A 456 -46.08 27.44 -9.90
C LEU A 456 -47.48 27.45 -9.29
N ASN A 457 -47.66 28.24 -8.25
CA ASN A 457 -48.99 28.52 -7.68
C ASN A 457 -49.89 29.24 -8.71
N GLY A 458 -51.19 29.40 -8.38
CA GLY A 458 -52.15 30.05 -9.27
C GLY A 458 -51.82 31.52 -9.63
N ALA A 459 -50.97 32.18 -8.84
CA ALA A 459 -50.48 33.55 -9.10
C ALA A 459 -49.20 33.59 -9.96
N GLY A 460 -48.58 32.44 -10.25
CA GLY A 460 -47.36 32.34 -11.07
C GLY A 460 -46.11 32.94 -10.42
N ASN A 461 -46.11 33.22 -9.11
CA ASN A 461 -45.06 33.97 -8.42
C ASN A 461 -44.35 33.19 -7.31
N THR A 462 -44.84 32.00 -6.96
CA THR A 462 -44.26 31.11 -5.96
C THR A 462 -44.27 29.68 -6.48
N PRO A 463 -43.24 28.86 -6.21
CA PRO A 463 -43.27 27.45 -6.58
C PRO A 463 -44.42 26.71 -5.88
N ASP A 464 -45.08 25.80 -6.59
CA ASP A 464 -46.17 25.02 -6.04
C ASP A 464 -45.73 24.12 -4.87
N GLY A 465 -46.64 23.89 -3.92
CA GLY A 465 -46.40 23.10 -2.71
C GLY A 465 -45.67 23.84 -1.57
N TRP A 466 -45.50 25.16 -1.67
CA TRP A 466 -44.98 26.02 -0.59
C TRP A 466 -46.08 26.87 0.02
N THR A 467 -46.05 27.02 1.34
CA THR A 467 -47.01 27.80 2.12
C THR A 467 -46.37 29.11 2.59
N THR A 468 -47.05 30.23 2.39
CA THR A 468 -46.61 31.53 2.90
C THR A 468 -46.72 31.58 4.42
N VAL A 469 -45.62 31.93 5.09
CA VAL A 469 -45.55 32.16 6.54
C VAL A 469 -45.53 33.66 6.84
N THR A 470 -44.74 34.42 6.09
CA THR A 470 -44.69 35.88 6.16
C THR A 470 -44.80 36.42 4.74
N ALA A 471 -45.83 37.23 4.51
CA ALA A 471 -46.09 37.83 3.22
C ALA A 471 -45.00 38.86 2.87
N GLY A 472 -44.54 38.82 1.62
CA GLY A 472 -43.51 39.70 1.08
C GLY A 472 -43.36 39.49 -0.42
N SER A 473 -42.21 39.87 -0.96
CA SER A 473 -41.92 39.69 -2.39
C SER A 473 -41.50 38.25 -2.68
N SER A 474 -42.21 37.63 -3.62
CA SER A 474 -41.91 36.32 -4.22
C SER A 474 -42.02 36.46 -5.72
N ALA A 475 -40.99 36.05 -6.45
CA ALA A 475 -40.97 36.10 -7.90
C ALA A 475 -40.21 34.89 -8.48
N ILE A 476 -40.55 34.55 -9.73
CA ILE A 476 -39.88 33.50 -10.49
C ILE A 476 -39.07 34.17 -11.61
N THR A 477 -37.81 33.78 -11.72
CA THR A 477 -36.87 34.27 -12.73
C THR A 477 -36.12 33.10 -13.37
N THR A 478 -35.28 33.36 -14.38
CA THR A 478 -34.42 32.36 -15.02
C THR A 478 -32.97 32.84 -15.02
N ASP A 479 -32.00 31.93 -14.94
CA ASP A 479 -30.58 32.23 -15.01
C ASP A 479 -29.85 31.07 -15.74
N PRO A 480 -29.00 31.34 -16.75
CA PRO A 480 -28.37 30.29 -17.55
C PRO A 480 -27.37 29.42 -16.77
N SER A 481 -26.96 29.83 -15.57
CA SER A 481 -26.04 29.06 -14.73
C SER A 481 -26.70 27.90 -13.96
N VAL A 482 -28.03 27.83 -13.95
CA VAL A 482 -28.80 26.81 -13.24
C VAL A 482 -29.88 26.22 -14.14
N LYS A 483 -30.40 25.06 -13.76
CA LYS A 483 -31.52 24.41 -14.45
C LYS A 483 -32.86 24.78 -13.84
N GLY A 484 -33.85 24.96 -14.72
CA GLY A 484 -35.21 25.30 -14.33
C GLY A 484 -35.36 26.76 -13.92
N ASN A 485 -36.28 27.00 -13.00
CA ASN A 485 -36.60 28.34 -12.52
C ASN A 485 -35.80 28.71 -11.27
N VAL A 486 -35.53 30.00 -11.13
CA VAL A 486 -34.95 30.61 -9.93
C VAL A 486 -36.07 31.25 -9.13
N TRP A 487 -36.19 30.85 -7.86
CA TRP A 487 -37.10 31.48 -6.92
C TRP A 487 -36.41 32.64 -6.21
N LYS A 488 -36.91 33.85 -6.45
CA LYS A 488 -36.45 35.09 -5.81
C LYS A 488 -37.37 35.45 -4.64
N LEU A 489 -36.79 35.70 -3.48
CA LEU A 489 -37.47 36.14 -2.27
C LEU A 489 -36.89 37.44 -1.73
N ARG A 490 -37.76 38.30 -1.19
CA ARG A 490 -37.38 39.49 -0.40
C ARG A 490 -38.47 39.83 0.62
N ASN A 491 -38.08 40.06 1.86
CA ASN A 491 -38.92 40.34 3.02
C ASN A 491 -40.07 39.31 3.17
N ALA A 492 -39.77 38.04 2.91
CA ALA A 492 -40.76 36.98 2.80
C ALA A 492 -40.26 35.69 3.44
N LYS A 493 -41.19 34.88 3.95
CA LYS A 493 -40.89 33.57 4.53
C LYS A 493 -41.92 32.54 4.06
N PHE A 494 -41.42 31.39 3.65
CA PHE A 494 -42.22 30.27 3.15
C PHE A 494 -41.77 28.96 3.79
N SER A 495 -42.68 28.00 3.87
CA SER A 495 -42.39 26.67 4.39
C SER A 495 -43.01 25.57 3.53
N LYS A 496 -42.37 24.39 3.56
CA LYS A 496 -42.87 23.17 2.94
C LYS A 496 -42.65 22.00 3.90
N PRO A 497 -43.71 21.33 4.38
CA PRO A 497 -43.55 20.15 5.21
C PRO A 497 -42.92 19.01 4.40
N ILE A 498 -42.05 18.24 5.03
CA ILE A 498 -41.40 17.08 4.44
C ILE A 498 -41.54 15.87 5.38
N SER A 499 -41.73 14.69 4.79
CA SER A 499 -41.74 13.43 5.52
C SER A 499 -40.35 12.80 5.47
N LEU A 500 -39.88 12.29 6.61
CA LEU A 500 -38.58 11.67 6.76
C LEU A 500 -38.72 10.29 7.38
N THR A 501 -37.76 9.42 7.08
CA THR A 501 -37.66 8.10 7.71
C THR A 501 -36.47 8.09 8.68
N PRO A 502 -36.68 7.85 10.00
CA PRO A 502 -35.60 7.79 10.96
C PRO A 502 -34.47 6.83 10.54
N GLY A 503 -33.21 7.23 10.81
CA GLY A 503 -32.03 6.44 10.50
C GLY A 503 -31.57 6.46 9.03
N LYS A 504 -32.34 7.04 8.11
CA LYS A 504 -31.90 7.21 6.72
C LYS A 504 -30.82 8.29 6.62
N LYS A 505 -29.84 8.04 5.76
CA LYS A 505 -28.83 9.03 5.37
C LYS A 505 -29.41 9.88 4.24
N MET A 506 -29.39 11.19 4.42
CA MET A 506 -29.97 12.15 3.48
C MET A 506 -28.89 13.13 3.01
N GLY A 507 -28.95 13.52 1.74
CA GLY A 507 -28.19 14.63 1.17
C GLY A 507 -29.12 15.79 0.85
N PHE A 508 -28.91 16.96 1.46
CA PHE A 508 -29.66 18.17 1.14
C PHE A 508 -28.78 19.12 0.36
N GLY A 509 -29.27 19.61 -0.79
CA GLY A 509 -28.54 20.57 -1.60
C GLY A 509 -29.42 21.48 -2.43
N PHE A 510 -28.87 22.63 -2.79
CA PHE A 510 -29.55 23.67 -3.56
C PHE A 510 -28.53 24.68 -4.10
N TYR A 511 -28.82 25.27 -5.26
CA TYR A 511 -28.11 26.44 -5.73
C TYR A 511 -28.63 27.69 -5.01
N ILE A 512 -27.71 28.53 -4.56
CA ILE A 512 -28.00 29.80 -3.90
C ILE A 512 -27.19 30.94 -4.50
N LYS A 513 -27.85 32.09 -4.63
CA LYS A 513 -27.24 33.40 -4.84
C LYS A 513 -27.89 34.34 -3.84
N ALA A 514 -27.12 35.21 -3.20
CA ALA A 514 -27.64 36.08 -2.14
C ALA A 514 -26.99 37.46 -2.21
N SER A 515 -27.80 38.50 -2.08
CA SER A 515 -27.31 39.86 -1.89
C SER A 515 -26.95 40.10 -0.43
N GLN A 516 -26.27 41.23 -0.16
CA GLN A 516 -25.94 41.67 1.19
C GLN A 516 -26.58 43.04 1.46
N GLN A 517 -27.17 43.17 2.65
CA GLN A 517 -27.72 44.43 3.15
C GLN A 517 -27.60 44.44 4.68
N ASP A 518 -27.32 45.60 5.26
CA ASP A 518 -27.06 45.75 6.69
C ASP A 518 -28.25 45.28 7.54
N ALA A 519 -27.94 44.53 8.60
CA ALA A 519 -28.92 43.90 9.51
C ALA A 519 -29.95 42.97 8.83
N GLN A 520 -29.72 42.56 7.58
CA GLN A 520 -30.57 41.60 6.87
C GLN A 520 -29.87 40.25 6.71
N GLN A 521 -30.69 39.20 6.62
CA GLN A 521 -30.22 37.83 6.46
C GLN A 521 -31.11 37.03 5.52
N VAL A 522 -30.53 35.99 4.94
CA VAL A 522 -31.21 34.98 4.14
C VAL A 522 -31.05 33.61 4.78
N GLU A 523 -32.03 32.74 4.59
CA GLU A 523 -32.04 31.38 5.13
C GLU A 523 -32.70 30.41 4.15
N PHE A 524 -32.09 29.23 4.01
CA PHE A 524 -32.70 28.08 3.33
C PHE A 524 -32.26 26.80 4.04
N TYR A 525 -33.18 26.20 4.80
CA TYR A 525 -32.82 25.15 5.78
C TYR A 525 -33.97 24.19 6.07
N ILE A 526 -33.63 23.09 6.73
CA ILE A 526 -34.58 22.09 7.22
C ILE A 526 -34.65 22.19 8.74
N ALA A 527 -35.79 22.63 9.26
CA ALA A 527 -36.12 22.59 10.68
C ALA A 527 -36.47 21.16 11.12
N ASN A 528 -35.95 20.73 12.26
CA ASN A 528 -36.37 19.48 12.89
C ASN A 528 -37.75 19.70 13.54
N GLY A 529 -38.81 19.18 12.91
CA GLY A 529 -40.19 19.49 13.25
C GLY A 529 -40.74 20.69 12.48
N GLY A 530 -41.36 21.65 13.19
CA GLY A 530 -42.04 22.81 12.62
C GLY A 530 -41.19 24.06 12.43
N ILE A 531 -41.78 25.11 11.85
CA ILE A 531 -41.11 26.40 11.54
C ILE A 531 -40.61 27.21 12.76
N THR A 532 -41.04 26.83 13.97
CA THR A 532 -40.63 27.45 15.24
C THR A 532 -39.49 26.69 15.92
N SER A 533 -39.02 25.59 15.32
CA SER A 533 -37.95 24.79 15.89
C SER A 533 -36.65 25.59 15.99
N THR A 534 -35.95 25.43 17.12
CA THR A 534 -34.57 25.89 17.32
C THR A 534 -33.54 24.82 16.98
N ASN A 535 -34.04 23.59 16.77
CA ASN A 535 -33.48 22.38 16.17
C ASN A 535 -33.40 22.39 14.64
N TYR A 536 -32.23 22.30 14.01
CA TYR A 536 -32.14 22.15 12.55
C TYR A 536 -31.50 20.81 12.18
N LEU A 537 -31.87 20.28 11.01
CA LEU A 537 -31.23 19.09 10.45
C LEU A 537 -30.06 19.46 9.55
N THR A 538 -30.20 20.54 8.79
CA THR A 538 -29.18 21.10 7.89
C THR A 538 -29.66 22.41 7.25
N GLY A 539 -28.79 23.05 6.48
CA GLY A 539 -29.07 24.23 5.66
C GLY A 539 -28.32 25.48 6.11
N MET A 540 -28.57 26.57 5.40
CA MET A 540 -27.97 27.88 5.68
C MET A 540 -28.92 28.71 6.53
N ARG A 541 -28.42 29.22 7.66
CA ARG A 541 -29.16 30.10 8.57
C ARG A 541 -28.35 31.33 8.93
N THR A 542 -29.06 32.39 9.32
CA THR A 542 -28.47 33.67 9.73
C THR A 542 -27.43 34.19 8.74
N TRP A 543 -27.64 33.95 7.43
CA TRP A 543 -26.65 34.24 6.42
C TRP A 543 -26.76 35.70 5.98
N ASN A 544 -25.77 36.51 6.34
CA ASN A 544 -25.78 37.97 6.18
C ASN A 544 -24.66 38.48 5.25
N ARG A 545 -24.15 37.62 4.37
CA ARG A 545 -23.07 37.92 3.43
C ARG A 545 -23.47 37.52 2.02
N SER A 546 -22.95 38.25 1.04
CA SER A 546 -23.26 37.95 -0.36
C SER A 546 -22.68 36.59 -0.75
N VAL A 547 -23.47 35.83 -1.51
CA VAL A 547 -22.98 34.69 -2.30
C VAL A 547 -22.96 35.16 -3.74
N ASP A 548 -21.74 35.34 -4.26
CA ASP A 548 -21.52 36.01 -5.54
C ASP A 548 -21.68 34.99 -6.68
N GLY A 549 -22.72 35.17 -7.50
CA GLY A 549 -23.14 34.16 -8.46
C GLY A 549 -23.88 32.98 -7.81
N PHE A 550 -24.22 31.98 -8.60
CA PHE A 550 -24.84 30.76 -8.10
C PHE A 550 -23.78 29.76 -7.62
N SER A 551 -23.86 29.39 -6.34
CA SER A 551 -23.05 28.37 -5.72
C SER A 551 -23.93 27.24 -5.18
N TYR A 552 -23.44 26.01 -5.25
CA TYR A 552 -24.19 24.86 -4.72
C TYR A 552 -23.85 24.60 -3.25
N PHE A 553 -24.86 24.70 -2.38
CA PHE A 553 -24.78 24.19 -1.01
C PHE A 553 -25.06 22.69 -1.02
N TYR A 554 -24.30 21.93 -0.24
CA TYR A 554 -24.59 20.52 0.02
C TYR A 554 -24.15 20.09 1.40
N HIS A 555 -24.99 19.31 2.08
CA HIS A 555 -24.66 18.71 3.37
C HIS A 555 -25.43 17.40 3.58
N GLU A 556 -24.75 16.41 4.14
CA GLU A 556 -25.32 15.11 4.47
C GLU A 556 -25.66 15.03 5.96
N PHE A 557 -26.76 14.38 6.29
CA PHE A 557 -27.14 14.12 7.68
C PHE A 557 -27.85 12.78 7.80
N ILE A 558 -27.86 12.22 9.01
CA ILE A 558 -28.66 11.04 9.34
C ILE A 558 -29.94 11.55 10.02
N VAL A 559 -31.10 11.11 9.56
CA VAL A 559 -32.39 11.47 10.19
C VAL A 559 -32.37 10.97 11.65
N PRO A 560 -32.50 11.85 12.65
CA PRO A 560 -32.44 11.44 14.05
C PRO A 560 -33.55 10.46 14.43
N SER A 561 -33.30 9.65 15.47
CA SER A 561 -34.30 8.72 15.99
C SER A 561 -35.60 9.45 16.36
N GLY A 562 -36.75 8.89 15.98
CA GLY A 562 -38.07 9.46 16.26
C GLY A 562 -38.49 10.64 15.35
N VAL A 563 -37.62 11.15 14.48
CA VAL A 563 -37.93 12.24 13.56
C VAL A 563 -38.57 11.70 12.29
N THR A 564 -39.89 11.84 12.17
CA THR A 564 -40.67 11.41 10.99
C THR A 564 -41.15 12.57 10.12
N THR A 565 -41.10 13.79 10.65
CA THR A 565 -41.51 15.01 9.96
C THR A 565 -40.49 16.13 10.19
N ALA A 566 -40.29 16.95 9.17
CA ALA A 566 -39.47 18.15 9.24
C ALA A 566 -40.07 19.24 8.35
N THR A 567 -39.54 20.45 8.42
CA THR A 567 -40.03 21.56 7.61
C THR A 567 -38.89 22.22 6.86
N LEU A 568 -38.97 22.23 5.54
CA LEU A 568 -38.11 23.04 4.69
C LEU A 568 -38.58 24.50 4.77
N VAL A 569 -37.64 25.42 4.97
CA VAL A 569 -37.93 26.86 5.15
C VAL A 569 -37.06 27.67 4.21
N ALA A 570 -37.69 28.60 3.50
CA ALA A 570 -37.03 29.65 2.73
C ALA A 570 -37.40 31.00 3.34
N SER A 571 -36.42 31.81 3.71
CA SER A 571 -36.65 33.09 4.39
C SER A 571 -35.65 34.13 3.92
N ALA A 572 -36.13 35.34 3.67
CA ALA A 572 -35.29 36.49 3.40
C ALA A 572 -35.82 37.71 4.15
N GLY A 573 -34.94 38.45 4.82
CA GLY A 573 -35.22 39.81 5.27
C GLY A 573 -35.39 40.76 4.09
N ASP A 574 -35.24 42.07 4.31
CA ASP A 574 -35.22 43.05 3.21
C ASP A 574 -33.91 42.97 2.42
N VAL A 575 -33.62 41.81 1.83
CA VAL A 575 -32.44 41.50 1.01
C VAL A 575 -32.81 40.38 0.05
N ASP A 576 -32.21 40.35 -1.13
CA ASP A 576 -32.57 39.37 -2.15
C ASP A 576 -31.93 38.00 -1.87
N LEU A 577 -32.77 36.97 -1.79
CA LEU A 577 -32.41 35.56 -1.81
C LEU A 577 -32.85 34.95 -3.14
N PHE A 578 -31.96 34.20 -3.78
CA PHE A 578 -32.26 33.41 -4.97
C PHE A 578 -31.93 31.94 -4.71
N VAL A 579 -32.90 31.06 -4.92
CA VAL A 579 -32.74 29.61 -4.77
C VAL A 579 -33.11 28.90 -6.08
N ALA A 580 -32.37 27.87 -6.45
CA ALA A 580 -32.66 27.02 -7.60
C ALA A 580 -32.25 25.55 -7.32
N GLN A 581 -32.80 24.62 -8.11
CA GLN A 581 -32.46 23.18 -8.10
C GLN A 581 -32.40 22.58 -6.68
N ASN A 582 -33.49 22.67 -5.91
CA ASN A 582 -33.51 22.15 -4.55
C ASN A 582 -33.68 20.62 -4.54
N GLY A 583 -32.87 19.92 -3.76
CA GLY A 583 -32.89 18.47 -3.65
C GLY A 583 -32.76 17.99 -2.21
N LEU A 584 -33.50 16.93 -1.89
CA LEU A 584 -33.33 16.13 -0.68
C LEU A 584 -33.28 14.67 -1.08
N PHE A 585 -32.08 14.11 -1.10
CA PHE A 585 -31.80 12.80 -1.67
C PHE A 585 -31.67 11.76 -0.56
N GLU A 586 -32.40 10.65 -0.65
CA GLU A 586 -32.11 9.46 0.15
C GLU A 586 -30.84 8.80 -0.41
N LEU A 587 -29.80 8.69 0.43
CA LEU A 587 -28.52 8.12 0.04
C LEU A 587 -28.48 6.65 0.43
N SER A 588 -28.08 5.77 -0.49
CA SER A 588 -27.83 4.36 -0.17
C SER A 588 -26.65 4.28 0.80
N GLY A 589 -26.84 3.54 1.90
CA GLY A 589 -25.74 3.16 2.77
C GLY A 589 -24.95 2.04 2.10
N GLU A 590 -23.87 2.39 1.41
CA GLU A 590 -22.76 1.44 1.19
C GLU A 590 -21.73 1.60 2.30
#